data_AF-Q9TJT5-F1
#
_entry.id   AF-Q9TJT5-F1
#
_cell.length_a   1.000
_cell.length_b   1.000
_cell.length_c   1.000
_cell.angle_alpha   90.00
_cell.angle_beta   90.00
_cell.angle_gamma   90.00
#
_symmetry.space_group_name_H-M   'P 1'
#
loop_
_entity.id
_entity.type
_entity.pdbx_description
1 polymer ?
#
loop_
_entity_poly.entity_id
_entity_poly.type
_entity_poly.pdbx_seq_one_letter_code
_entity_poly.pdbx_strand_id
1 'polypeptide(L)'
;IKRVPSYIATLIGKQNSEIKDLVYCNLFLARPAANKPTILRFRGLLQHGITSWMEILVPYISGWNFVEFQGRELATGGTSIQKQLIGLNLRALLNHSYMEWRKLLKNHRIQKRKKKIEKRKNFLVKRIKFAKYLIQAKINPE
;
A
#
# COMPACT_ATOMS: atom_id res chain seq x y z
N ILE A 1 21.32 -0.52 7.00
CA ILE A 1 19.84 -0.66 7.07
C ILE A 1 19.23 -0.43 5.67
N LYS A 2 19.30 -1.39 4.73
CA LYS A 2 18.79 -1.23 3.35
C LYS A 2 17.60 -2.15 2.98
N ARG A 3 17.21 -3.08 3.85
CA ARG A 3 16.20 -4.12 3.54
C ARG A 3 14.78 -3.80 4.04
N VAL A 4 14.62 -2.91 5.03
CA VAL A 4 13.32 -2.61 5.67
C VAL A 4 12.24 -2.17 4.67
N PRO A 5 12.51 -1.26 3.71
CA PRO A 5 11.49 -0.84 2.74
C PRO A 5 11.00 -1.99 1.85
N SER A 6 11.87 -2.98 1.58
CA SER A 6 11.54 -4.10 0.71
C SER A 6 10.58 -5.11 1.35
N TYR A 7 10.66 -5.30 2.68
CA TYR A 7 9.76 -6.20 3.39
C TYR A 7 8.37 -5.57 3.55
N ILE A 8 8.32 -4.29 3.92
CA ILE A 8 7.08 -3.51 4.01
C ILE A 8 6.37 -3.48 2.65
N ALA A 9 7.10 -3.18 1.57
CA ALA A 9 6.56 -3.21 0.20
C ALA A 9 5.99 -4.59 -0.17
N THR A 10 6.67 -5.67 0.23
CA THR A 10 6.21 -7.04 -0.02
C THR A 10 4.91 -7.36 0.73
N LEU A 11 4.79 -6.95 2.00
CA LEU A 11 3.56 -7.13 2.78
C LEU A 11 2.39 -6.37 2.19
N ILE A 12 2.58 -5.08 1.92
CA ILE A 12 1.53 -4.19 1.42
C ILE A 12 1.15 -4.58 -0.02
N GLY A 13 2.10 -5.09 -0.80
CA GLY A 13 1.87 -5.44 -2.21
C GLY A 13 2.16 -4.28 -3.17
N LYS A 14 3.00 -3.33 -2.74
CA LYS A 14 3.40 -2.13 -3.50
C LYS A 14 4.82 -2.25 -4.01
N GLN A 15 5.19 -1.38 -4.96
CA GLN A 15 6.57 -1.27 -5.40
C GLN A 15 7.43 -0.56 -4.34
N ASN A 16 8.73 -0.84 -4.35
CA ASN A 16 9.68 -0.17 -3.44
C ASN A 16 9.77 1.34 -3.71
N SER A 17 9.55 1.78 -4.95
CA SER A 17 9.45 3.20 -5.31
C SER A 17 8.27 3.86 -4.61
N GLU A 18 7.07 3.28 -4.74
CA GLU A 18 5.86 3.81 -4.08
C GLU A 18 6.02 3.93 -2.56
N ILE A 19 6.64 2.94 -1.92
CA ILE A 19 6.90 3.02 -0.46
C ILE A 19 7.90 4.13 -0.14
N LYS A 20 8.97 4.29 -0.94
CA LYS A 20 9.90 5.41 -0.76
C LYS A 20 9.19 6.75 -0.93
N ASP A 21 8.37 6.89 -1.96
CA ASP A 21 7.64 8.12 -2.23
C ASP A 21 6.63 8.43 -1.14
N LEU A 22 6.01 7.42 -0.53
CA LEU A 22 5.18 7.58 0.68
C LEU A 22 6.01 8.05 1.88
N VAL A 23 7.20 7.47 2.11
CA VAL A 23 8.11 7.85 3.21
C VAL A 23 8.65 9.27 3.04
N TYR A 24 9.04 9.64 1.82
CA TYR A 24 9.58 10.96 1.48
C TYR A 24 8.49 12.00 1.19
N CYS A 25 7.23 11.73 1.55
CA CYS A 25 6.10 12.65 1.43
C CYS A 25 5.76 13.11 -0.01
N ASN A 26 6.21 12.37 -1.03
CA ASN A 26 5.88 12.60 -2.44
C ASN A 26 4.51 12.00 -2.84
N LEU A 27 3.98 11.08 -2.03
CA LEU A 27 2.66 10.47 -2.20
C LEU A 27 1.82 10.65 -0.93
N PHE A 28 0.52 10.87 -1.12
CA PHE A 28 -0.48 10.89 -0.07
C PHE A 28 -1.38 9.67 -0.20
N LEU A 29 -1.65 9.02 0.92
CA LEU A 29 -2.68 8.00 0.99
C LEU A 29 -4.00 8.67 1.37
N ALA A 30 -4.97 8.68 0.45
CA ALA A 30 -6.32 9.10 0.76
C ALA A 30 -7.02 8.00 1.56
N ARG A 31 -7.23 8.25 2.85
CA ARG A 31 -7.93 7.34 3.76
C ARG A 31 -8.90 8.14 4.63
N PRO A 32 -10.21 7.94 4.47
CA PRO A 32 -11.19 8.53 5.37
C PRO A 32 -10.98 8.02 6.80
N ALA A 33 -11.05 8.91 7.79
CA ALA A 33 -11.25 8.50 9.17
C ALA A 33 -12.59 7.74 9.28
N ALA A 34 -12.57 6.56 9.90
CA ALA A 34 -13.71 5.63 9.89
C ALA A 34 -15.03 6.22 10.43
N ASN A 35 -14.96 7.27 11.27
CA ASN A 35 -16.09 7.81 12.02
C ASN A 35 -16.51 9.21 11.57
N LYS A 36 -15.99 9.70 10.44
CA LYS A 36 -16.24 11.07 9.97
C LYS A 36 -16.68 11.08 8.50
N PRO A 37 -17.64 11.92 8.08
CA PRO A 37 -18.03 12.01 6.68
C PRO A 37 -16.83 12.42 5.83
N THR A 38 -16.65 11.76 4.68
CA THR A 38 -15.55 12.08 3.75
C THR A 38 -15.95 13.26 2.88
N ILE A 39 -15.16 14.32 2.89
CA ILE A 39 -15.45 15.57 2.18
C ILE A 39 -15.33 15.35 0.67
N LEU A 40 -14.29 14.64 0.19
CA LEU A 40 -14.05 14.48 -1.25
C LEU A 40 -14.08 13.04 -1.75
N ARG A 41 -14.40 12.10 -0.88
CA ARG A 41 -14.48 10.65 -1.19
C ARG A 41 -13.25 10.11 -1.94
N PHE A 42 -12.09 10.77 -1.86
CA PHE A 42 -10.85 10.30 -2.48
C PHE A 42 -10.48 8.94 -1.89
N ARG A 43 -10.08 8.02 -2.77
CA ARG A 43 -9.59 6.68 -2.38
C ARG A 43 -8.35 6.35 -3.17
N GLY A 44 -7.33 5.84 -2.49
CA GLY A 44 -6.09 5.37 -3.11
C GLY A 44 -4.90 6.30 -2.89
N LEU A 45 -3.96 6.31 -3.84
CA LEU A 45 -2.76 7.13 -3.79
C LEU A 45 -2.96 8.42 -4.59
N LEU A 46 -2.61 9.54 -3.98
CA LEU A 46 -2.59 10.86 -4.60
C LEU A 46 -1.14 11.32 -4.72
N GLN A 47 -0.75 11.82 -5.89
CA GLN A 47 0.61 12.23 -6.14
C GLN A 47 0.83 13.69 -5.75
N HIS A 48 1.96 14.02 -5.13
CA HIS A 48 2.34 15.40 -4.78
C HIS A 48 2.69 16.27 -6.00
N GLY A 49 2.46 15.77 -7.23
CA GLY A 49 2.69 16.53 -8.47
C GLY A 49 1.75 17.74 -8.55
N ILE A 50 2.24 18.84 -7.97
CA ILE A 50 2.05 20.30 -8.06
C ILE A 50 0.70 20.88 -8.54
N THR A 51 -0.17 20.16 -9.25
CA THR A 51 -1.43 20.74 -9.80
C THR A 51 -2.66 19.81 -9.82
N SER A 52 -2.54 18.49 -9.70
CA SER A 52 -3.67 17.61 -10.09
C SER A 52 -4.91 17.59 -9.16
N TRP A 53 -4.71 17.52 -7.84
CA TRP A 53 -5.84 17.43 -6.89
C TRP A 53 -5.83 18.57 -5.87
N MET A 54 -4.68 19.20 -5.64
CA MET A 54 -4.58 20.40 -4.80
C MET A 54 -5.33 21.58 -5.44
N GLU A 55 -5.21 21.81 -6.76
CA GLU A 55 -5.95 22.88 -7.44
C GLU A 55 -7.46 22.64 -7.41
N ILE A 56 -7.90 21.38 -7.47
CA ILE A 56 -9.31 21.01 -7.30
C ILE A 56 -9.76 21.32 -5.87
N LEU A 57 -8.88 21.20 -4.87
CA LEU A 57 -9.20 21.39 -3.47
C LEU A 57 -9.20 22.83 -3.00
N VAL A 58 -8.26 23.64 -3.49
CA VAL A 58 -8.02 25.02 -3.05
C VAL A 58 -9.30 25.88 -3.06
N PRO A 59 -10.22 25.78 -4.06
CA PRO A 59 -11.47 26.52 -4.04
C PRO A 59 -12.46 26.09 -2.95
N TYR A 60 -12.40 24.84 -2.49
CA TYR A 60 -13.36 24.27 -1.52
C TYR A 60 -12.83 24.26 -0.08
N ILE A 61 -11.53 24.48 0.10
CA ILE A 61 -10.85 24.39 1.39
C ILE A 61 -10.11 25.70 1.63
N SER A 62 -10.57 26.50 2.60
CA SER A 62 -9.81 27.64 3.09
C SER A 62 -8.44 27.17 3.62
N GLY A 63 -7.38 27.96 3.43
CA GLY A 63 -6.01 27.53 3.77
C GLY A 63 -5.83 27.03 5.21
N TRP A 64 -6.62 27.55 6.17
CA TRP A 64 -6.64 27.07 7.56
C TRP A 64 -7.31 25.69 7.71
N ASN A 65 -8.36 25.42 6.93
CA ASN A 65 -9.04 24.12 6.91
C ASN A 65 -8.23 23.04 6.19
N PHE A 66 -7.19 23.41 5.42
CA PHE A 66 -6.36 22.44 4.69
C PHE A 66 -5.52 21.56 5.61
N VAL A 67 -4.93 22.13 6.67
CA VAL A 67 -4.14 21.36 7.64
C VAL A 67 -5.02 20.35 8.37
N GLU A 68 -6.24 20.77 8.74
CA GLU A 68 -7.22 19.89 9.39
C GLU A 68 -7.72 18.80 8.43
N PHE A 69 -8.00 19.17 7.16
CA PHE A 69 -8.34 18.23 6.10
C PHE A 69 -7.24 17.19 5.86
N GLN A 70 -5.99 17.63 5.76
CA GLN A 70 -4.84 16.75 5.54
C GLN A 70 -4.68 15.77 6.70
N GLY A 71 -4.80 16.21 7.96
CA GLY A 71 -4.73 15.32 9.11
C GLY A 71 -5.89 14.32 9.20
N ARG A 72 -7.06 14.69 8.66
CA ARG A 72 -8.29 13.89 8.71
C ARG A 72 -8.39 12.86 7.58
N GLU A 73 -8.10 13.25 6.34
CA GLU A 73 -8.38 12.44 5.14
C GLU A 73 -7.13 11.95 4.40
N LEU A 74 -5.98 12.55 4.68
CA LEU A 74 -4.73 12.18 4.06
C LEU A 74 -3.78 11.57 5.09
N ALA A 75 -2.94 10.65 4.64
CA ALA A 75 -1.84 10.14 5.43
C ALA A 75 -0.57 10.20 4.60
N THR A 76 0.50 10.68 5.22
CA THR A 76 1.80 10.89 4.56
C THR A 76 2.91 10.35 5.46
N GLY A 77 4.05 9.99 4.86
CA GLY A 77 5.22 9.54 5.61
C GLY A 77 4.99 8.19 6.30
N GLY A 78 5.65 7.99 7.44
CA GLY A 78 5.51 6.76 8.24
C GLY A 78 4.08 6.46 8.69
N THR A 79 3.26 7.48 8.97
CA THR A 79 1.86 7.29 9.38
C THR A 79 1.01 6.61 8.30
N SER A 80 1.31 6.86 7.02
CA SER A 80 0.61 6.23 5.89
C SER A 80 0.90 4.73 5.83
N ILE A 81 2.14 4.35 6.12
CA ILE A 81 2.61 2.97 6.16
C ILE A 81 2.00 2.25 7.36
N GLN A 82 2.11 2.83 8.55
CA GLN A 82 1.53 2.28 9.77
C GLN A 82 0.03 2.03 9.59
N LYS A 83 -0.71 3.01 9.06
CA LYS A 83 -2.14 2.88 8.74
C LYS A 83 -2.42 1.71 7.77
N GLN A 84 -1.59 1.51 6.75
CA GLN A 84 -1.74 0.38 5.82
C GLN A 84 -1.45 -0.97 6.49
N LEU A 85 -0.52 -1.02 7.45
CA LEU A 85 -0.14 -2.23 8.17
C LEU A 85 -1.19 -2.62 9.23
N ILE A 86 -1.74 -1.66 9.99
CA ILE A 86 -2.86 -1.87 10.93
C ILE A 86 -4.07 -2.51 10.23
N GLY A 87 -4.40 -2.05 9.02
CA GLY A 87 -5.54 -2.56 8.25
C GLY A 87 -5.32 -3.93 7.62
N LEU A 88 -4.13 -4.52 7.76
CA LEU A 88 -3.73 -5.70 7.00
C LEU A 88 -4.04 -6.98 7.77
N ASN A 89 -5.00 -7.76 7.27
CA ASN A 89 -5.27 -9.10 7.80
C ASN A 89 -4.26 -10.10 7.21
N LEU A 90 -3.26 -10.50 8.02
CA LEU A 90 -2.19 -11.43 7.61
C LEU A 90 -2.71 -12.78 7.12
N ARG A 91 -3.79 -13.31 7.73
CA ARG A 91 -4.37 -14.61 7.34
C ARG A 91 -5.05 -14.52 5.99
N ALA A 92 -5.86 -13.48 5.77
CA ALA A 92 -6.48 -13.22 4.48
C ALA A 92 -5.43 -13.00 3.38
N LEU A 93 -4.36 -12.26 3.71
CA LEU A 93 -3.23 -12.02 2.81
C LEU A 93 -2.55 -13.33 2.37
N LEU A 94 -2.29 -14.22 3.32
CA LEU A 94 -1.64 -15.49 3.07
C LEU A 94 -2.51 -16.38 2.17
N ASN A 95 -3.80 -16.50 2.49
CA ASN A 95 -4.76 -17.28 1.69
C ASN A 95 -4.85 -16.76 0.25
N HIS A 96 -5.02 -15.45 0.07
CA HIS A 96 -5.06 -14.85 -1.27
C HIS A 96 -3.75 -15.11 -2.03
N SER A 97 -2.59 -14.88 -1.40
CA SER A 97 -1.29 -15.05 -2.06
C SER A 97 -1.06 -16.50 -2.49
N TYR A 98 -1.49 -17.45 -1.65
CA TYR A 98 -1.41 -18.88 -1.96
C TYR A 98 -2.32 -19.26 -3.14
N MET A 99 -3.56 -18.78 -3.16
CA MET A 99 -4.50 -19.03 -4.25
C MET A 99 -4.02 -18.43 -5.57
N GLU A 100 -3.45 -17.22 -5.55
CA GLU A 100 -2.85 -16.61 -6.74
C GLU A 100 -1.66 -17.43 -7.26
N TRP A 101 -0.77 -17.88 -6.36
CA TRP A 101 0.39 -18.69 -6.73
C TRP A 101 -0.03 -20.02 -7.37
N ARG A 102 -1.06 -20.69 -6.81
CA ARG A 102 -1.64 -21.93 -7.39
C ARG A 102 -2.23 -21.70 -8.78
N LYS A 103 -2.92 -20.57 -9.01
CA LYS A 103 -3.44 -20.20 -10.34
C LYS A 103 -2.30 -20.00 -11.36
N LEU A 104 -1.23 -19.34 -10.96
CA LEU A 104 -0.04 -19.15 -11.82
C LEU A 104 0.70 -20.47 -12.11
N LEU A 105 0.60 -21.46 -11.22
CA LEU A 105 1.09 -22.80 -11.49
C LEU A 105 0.28 -23.46 -12.61
N LYS A 106 -1.05 -23.40 -12.58
CA LYS A 106 -1.90 -24.06 -13.60
C LYS A 106 -1.77 -23.46 -15.02
N ASN A 107 -1.47 -22.17 -15.13
CA ASN A 107 -1.39 -21.47 -16.42
C ASN A 107 -0.03 -21.67 -17.15
N HIS A 108 0.31 -22.90 -17.53
CA HIS A 108 1.55 -23.25 -18.23
C HIS A 108 1.69 -22.65 -19.64
N ARG A 109 0.59 -22.17 -20.25
CA ARG A 109 0.52 -21.86 -21.69
C ARG A 109 1.08 -20.49 -22.10
N ILE A 110 1.41 -19.58 -21.17
CA ILE A 110 1.80 -18.21 -21.53
C ILE A 110 3.33 -18.08 -21.66
N GLN A 111 3.86 -18.67 -22.74
CA GLN A 111 5.30 -18.65 -23.07
C GLN A 111 5.82 -17.22 -23.32
N LYS A 112 4.97 -16.36 -23.90
CA LYS A 112 5.28 -14.94 -24.24
C LYS A 112 5.52 -14.04 -23.01
N ARG A 113 5.18 -14.49 -21.78
CA ARG A 113 5.34 -13.71 -20.54
C ARG A 113 6.10 -14.46 -19.43
N LYS A 114 6.89 -15.48 -19.76
CA LYS A 114 7.64 -16.30 -18.78
C LYS A 114 8.38 -15.44 -17.74
N LYS A 115 9.15 -14.43 -18.16
CA LYS A 115 9.90 -13.53 -17.24
C LYS A 115 8.99 -12.76 -16.26
N LYS A 116 7.81 -12.29 -16.68
CA LYS A 116 6.88 -11.53 -15.82
C LYS A 116 6.17 -12.45 -14.82
N ILE A 117 5.80 -13.65 -15.27
CA ILE A 117 5.21 -14.69 -14.41
C ILE A 117 6.19 -15.13 -13.34
N GLU A 118 7.46 -15.35 -13.71
CA GLU A 118 8.52 -15.75 -12.77
C GLU A 118 8.74 -14.69 -11.69
N LYS A 119 8.82 -13.41 -12.07
CA LYS A 119 8.90 -12.28 -11.12
C LYS A 119 7.71 -12.27 -10.16
N ARG A 120 6.48 -12.51 -10.66
CA ARG A 120 5.27 -12.54 -9.83
C ARG A 120 5.26 -13.76 -8.89
N LYS A 121 5.67 -14.94 -9.36
CA LYS A 121 5.84 -16.13 -8.51
C LYS A 121 6.84 -15.86 -7.38
N ASN A 122 8.00 -15.32 -7.71
CA ASN A 122 9.04 -14.97 -6.72
C ASN A 122 8.53 -13.95 -5.69
N PHE A 123 7.76 -12.96 -6.13
CA PHE A 123 7.10 -12.02 -5.23
C PHE A 123 6.13 -12.71 -4.27
N LEU A 124 5.24 -13.57 -4.79
CA LEU A 124 4.25 -14.30 -3.97
C LEU A 124 4.92 -15.23 -2.96
N VAL A 125 5.96 -15.96 -3.36
CA VAL A 125 6.72 -16.83 -2.46
C VAL A 125 7.33 -16.04 -1.30
N LYS A 126 7.94 -14.89 -1.58
CA LYS A 126 8.48 -14.00 -0.54
C LYS A 126 7.38 -13.50 0.40
N ARG A 127 6.23 -13.08 -0.13
CA ARG A 127 5.09 -12.60 0.65
C ARG A 127 4.51 -13.68 1.56
N ILE A 128 4.33 -14.90 1.04
CA ILE A 128 3.84 -16.04 1.83
C ILE A 128 4.82 -16.40 2.94
N LYS A 129 6.12 -16.52 2.63
CA LYS A 129 7.16 -16.84 3.63
C LYS A 129 7.18 -15.81 4.75
N PHE A 130 7.10 -14.54 4.40
CA PHE A 130 7.15 -13.46 5.38
C PHE A 130 5.88 -13.35 6.22
N ALA A 131 4.68 -13.44 5.60
CA ALA A 131 3.42 -13.47 6.34
C ALA A 131 3.35 -14.67 7.30
N LYS A 132 3.81 -15.85 6.87
CA LYS A 132 3.89 -17.04 7.72
C LYS A 132 4.80 -16.80 8.94
N TYR A 133 5.98 -16.19 8.73
CA TYR A 133 6.90 -15.86 9.81
C TYR A 133 6.27 -14.91 10.84
N LEU A 134 5.60 -13.84 10.41
CA LEU A 134 4.95 -12.89 11.33
C LEU A 134 3.84 -13.55 12.16
N ILE A 135 3.03 -14.40 11.52
CA ILE A 135 1.98 -15.16 12.22
C ILE A 135 2.59 -16.11 13.26
N GLN A 136 3.67 -16.83 12.90
CA GLN A 136 4.35 -17.76 13.82
C GLN A 136 5.00 -17.02 14.99
N ALA A 137 5.62 -15.88 14.72
CA ALA A 137 6.26 -15.04 15.73
C ALA A 137 5.27 -14.23 16.58
N LYS A 138 3.97 -14.24 16.23
CA LYS A 138 2.91 -13.40 16.86
C LYS A 138 3.27 -11.91 16.86
N ILE A 139 3.93 -11.44 15.80
CA ILE A 139 4.35 -10.04 15.65
C ILE A 139 3.32 -9.30 14.80
N ASN A 140 2.82 -8.18 15.33
CA ASN A 140 2.06 -7.24 14.54
C ASN A 140 3.00 -6.45 13.62
N PRO A 141 2.62 -6.24 12.34
CA PRO A 141 3.49 -5.59 11.37
C PRO A 141 3.58 -4.06 11.54
N GLU A 142 2.77 -3.46 12.42
CA GLU A 142 2.63 -2.01 12.65
C GLU A 142 3.75 -1.37 13.49
#